data_AF-A0A1M2VJ23-F1
#
_entry.id   AF-A0A1M2VJ23-F1
#
_cell.length_a   1.000
_cell.length_b   1.000
_cell.length_c   1.000
_cell.angle_alpha   90.00
_cell.angle_beta   90.00
_cell.angle_gamma   90.00
#
_symmetry.space_group_name_H-M   'P 1'
#
loop_
_entity.id
_entity.type
_entity.pdbx_description
1 polymer ?
#
loop_
_entity_poly.entity_id
_entity_poly.type
_entity_poly.pdbx_seq_one_letter_code
_entity_poly.pdbx_strand_id
1 'polypeptide(L)'
;MRWSAGGYAHGLVVRYRYRLVGWPRGDAESGGVDIPFADPSSIPGGQRVIGYLLELWKTGVLHFEPADEEHIMLARRRPLEVLPGKPLEDEAPRERVRNDIGKARPRTVTSTDRNRLKRRMRGAISKKVIIDSDLEDNEIRREAERPGA
;
A
#
# COMPACT_ATOMS: atom_id res chain seq x y z
N MET A 1 -2.25 -13.64 -5.91
CA MET A 1 -0.92 -13.07 -5.57
C MET A 1 -1.08 -11.57 -5.64
N ARG A 2 -0.67 -10.83 -4.60
CA ARG A 2 -0.64 -9.36 -4.63
C ARG A 2 0.81 -8.93 -4.80
N TRP A 3 1.13 -8.29 -5.91
CA TRP A 3 2.41 -7.68 -6.22
C TRP A 3 2.45 -6.30 -5.57
N SER A 4 3.01 -6.24 -4.36
CA SER A 4 3.33 -4.99 -3.70
C SER A 4 4.82 -4.69 -3.85
N ALA A 5 5.20 -3.42 -3.64
CA ALA A 5 6.59 -3.02 -3.65
C ALA A 5 7.46 -3.86 -2.69
N GLY A 6 6.95 -4.09 -1.48
CA GLY A 6 7.61 -4.95 -0.50
C GLY A 6 7.68 -6.42 -0.93
N GLY A 7 6.64 -6.92 -1.61
CA GLY A 7 6.63 -8.28 -2.15
C GLY A 7 7.72 -8.51 -3.19
N TYR A 8 7.91 -7.56 -4.09
CA TYR A 8 9.01 -7.59 -5.07
C TYR A 8 10.38 -7.49 -4.39
N ALA A 9 10.59 -6.45 -3.57
CA ALA A 9 11.89 -6.18 -2.96
C ALA A 9 12.36 -7.33 -2.05
N HIS A 10 11.51 -7.79 -1.12
CA HIS A 10 11.90 -8.85 -0.20
C HIS A 10 11.85 -10.24 -0.86
N GLY A 11 10.89 -10.48 -1.74
CA GLY A 11 10.71 -11.76 -2.41
C GLY A 11 11.78 -11.98 -3.48
N LEU A 12 11.78 -11.18 -4.54
CA LEU A 12 12.65 -11.39 -5.69
C LEU A 12 14.09 -10.93 -5.40
N VAL A 13 14.26 -9.71 -4.90
CA VAL A 13 15.60 -9.13 -4.77
C VAL A 13 16.34 -9.70 -3.55
N VAL A 14 15.73 -9.67 -2.36
CA VAL A 14 16.44 -10.12 -1.14
C VAL A 14 16.52 -11.64 -1.03
N ARG A 15 15.40 -12.35 -1.26
CA ARG A 15 15.35 -13.80 -1.05
C ARG A 15 15.87 -14.57 -2.26
N TYR A 16 15.46 -14.21 -3.47
CA TYR A 16 15.89 -14.93 -4.68
C TYR A 16 17.12 -14.33 -5.37
N ARG A 17 17.56 -13.12 -4.98
CA ARG A 17 18.74 -12.43 -5.55
C ARG A 17 18.64 -12.16 -7.04
N TYR A 18 17.43 -11.84 -7.52
CA TYR A 18 17.19 -11.41 -8.90
C TYR A 18 16.57 -10.02 -8.94
N ARG A 19 16.93 -9.25 -9.96
CA ARG A 19 16.29 -7.98 -10.34
C ARG A 19 15.66 -8.11 -11.73
N LEU A 20 14.57 -7.40 -11.95
CA LEU A 20 13.90 -7.31 -13.23
C LEU A 20 14.45 -6.12 -14.02
N VAL A 21 15.00 -6.37 -15.21
CA VAL A 21 15.62 -5.37 -16.09
C VAL A 21 14.80 -5.22 -17.36
N GLY A 22 14.76 -4.01 -17.93
CA GLY A 22 14.04 -3.72 -19.17
C GLY A 22 12.54 -3.46 -19.00
N TRP A 23 12.12 -3.04 -17.80
CA TRP A 23 10.75 -2.63 -17.58
C TRP A 23 10.45 -1.28 -18.24
N PRO A 24 9.34 -1.14 -18.97
CA PRO A 24 9.03 0.08 -19.69
C PRO A 24 8.64 1.24 -18.75
N ARG A 25 9.50 2.26 -18.67
CA ARG A 25 9.39 3.42 -17.74
C ARG A 25 8.84 4.69 -18.41
N GLY A 26 8.33 4.59 -19.63
CA GLY A 26 7.87 5.74 -20.41
C GLY A 26 9.00 6.60 -20.99
N ASP A 27 10.24 6.12 -20.95
CA ASP A 27 11.38 6.67 -21.67
C ASP A 27 11.32 6.33 -23.17
N ALA A 28 12.01 7.13 -23.99
CA ALA A 28 12.02 6.98 -25.44
C ALA A 28 12.52 5.60 -25.88
N GLU A 29 13.41 4.97 -25.10
CA GLU A 29 13.95 3.63 -25.34
C GLU A 29 12.91 2.52 -25.13
N SER A 30 11.94 2.73 -24.22
CA SER A 30 10.87 1.78 -23.92
C SER A 30 9.63 1.90 -24.83
N GLY A 31 9.73 2.69 -25.91
CA GLY A 31 8.62 2.93 -26.84
C GLY A 31 7.58 3.93 -26.33
N GLY A 32 7.93 4.75 -25.32
CA GLY A 32 7.09 5.85 -24.82
C GLY A 32 5.88 5.44 -23.98
N VAL A 33 5.77 4.17 -23.59
CA VAL A 33 4.68 3.67 -22.73
C VAL A 33 5.16 3.59 -21.28
N ASP A 34 4.57 4.41 -20.39
CA ASP A 34 4.83 4.36 -18.94
C ASP A 34 3.90 3.33 -18.29
N ILE A 35 4.44 2.15 -17.97
CA ILE A 35 3.65 1.06 -17.36
C ILE A 35 3.98 1.01 -15.87
N PRO A 36 2.99 1.23 -14.98
CA PRO A 36 3.23 1.13 -13.55
C PRO A 36 3.52 -0.31 -13.15
N PHE A 37 4.41 -0.47 -12.17
CA PHE A 37 4.72 -1.78 -11.61
C PHE A 37 3.70 -2.14 -10.53
N ALA A 38 2.77 -3.02 -10.86
CA ALA A 38 1.69 -3.45 -9.98
C ALA A 38 1.20 -4.87 -10.33
N ASP A 39 0.15 -5.32 -9.64
CA ASP A 39 -0.57 -6.54 -9.99
C ASP A 39 -1.02 -6.51 -11.46
N PRO A 40 -0.76 -7.57 -12.27
CA PRO A 40 -1.13 -7.59 -13.68
C PRO A 40 -2.62 -7.30 -13.97
N SER A 41 -3.50 -7.65 -13.02
CA SER A 41 -4.93 -7.36 -13.09
C SER A 41 -5.29 -5.90 -12.84
N SER A 42 -4.42 -5.14 -12.20
CA SER A 42 -4.62 -3.74 -11.80
C SER A 42 -3.89 -2.76 -12.72
N ILE A 43 -3.07 -3.25 -13.64
CA ILE A 43 -2.37 -2.40 -14.61
C ILE A 43 -3.38 -1.81 -15.60
N PRO A 44 -3.45 -0.48 -15.75
CA PRO A 44 -4.32 0.17 -16.72
C PRO A 44 -3.92 -0.21 -18.14
N GLY A 45 -4.91 -0.40 -19.02
CA GLY A 45 -4.70 -0.83 -20.42
C GLY A 45 -4.89 -2.32 -20.68
N GLY A 46 -5.08 -3.13 -19.63
CA GLY A 46 -5.57 -4.52 -19.74
C GLY A 46 -4.73 -5.40 -20.66
N GLN A 47 -5.39 -6.19 -21.52
CA GLN A 47 -4.73 -7.22 -22.33
C GLN A 47 -3.67 -6.67 -23.29
N ARG A 48 -3.82 -5.46 -23.82
CA ARG A 48 -2.84 -4.87 -24.76
C ARG A 48 -1.49 -4.63 -24.08
N VAL A 49 -1.52 -4.10 -22.85
CA VAL A 49 -0.32 -3.83 -22.06
C VAL A 49 0.36 -5.12 -21.63
N ILE A 50 -0.42 -6.12 -21.20
CA ILE A 50 0.11 -7.45 -20.87
C ILE A 50 0.72 -8.13 -22.11
N GLY A 51 0.07 -8.01 -23.27
CA GLY A 51 0.60 -8.50 -24.54
C GLY A 51 1.94 -7.85 -24.90
N TYR A 52 2.06 -6.53 -24.72
CA TYR A 52 3.31 -5.81 -24.92
C TYR A 52 4.43 -6.27 -23.98
N LEU A 53 4.15 -6.38 -22.67
CA LEU A 53 5.11 -6.92 -21.70
C LEU A 53 5.55 -8.34 -22.04
N LEU A 54 4.63 -9.17 -22.56
CA LEU A 54 4.95 -10.52 -23.01
C LEU A 54 5.87 -10.52 -24.24
N GLU A 55 5.68 -9.60 -25.18
CA GLU A 55 6.58 -9.47 -26.34
C GLU A 55 7.97 -8.97 -25.90
N LEU A 56 8.05 -8.02 -24.97
CA LEU A 56 9.33 -7.61 -24.35
C LEU A 56 10.03 -8.77 -23.64
N TRP A 57 9.26 -9.64 -22.99
CA TRP A 57 9.78 -10.85 -22.35
C TRP A 57 10.33 -11.84 -23.38
N LYS A 58 9.59 -12.11 -24.45
CA LYS A 58 10.00 -13.05 -25.51
C LYS A 58 11.22 -12.56 -26.29
N THR A 59 11.31 -11.25 -26.51
CA THR A 59 12.46 -10.63 -27.18
C THR A 59 13.69 -10.53 -26.27
N GLY A 60 13.54 -10.81 -24.97
CA GLY A 60 14.62 -10.75 -23.99
C GLY A 60 14.95 -9.34 -23.51
N VAL A 61 14.23 -8.31 -23.98
CA VAL A 61 14.36 -6.94 -23.46
C VAL A 61 14.01 -6.92 -21.98
N LEU A 62 12.88 -7.53 -21.64
CA LEU A 62 12.46 -7.73 -20.26
C LEU A 62 12.95 -9.09 -19.75
N HIS A 63 13.86 -9.11 -18.78
CA HIS A 63 14.43 -10.34 -18.23
C HIS A 63 14.87 -10.20 -16.77
N PHE A 64 15.12 -11.33 -16.13
CA PHE A 64 15.73 -11.36 -14.80
C PHE A 64 17.25 -11.43 -14.89
N GLU A 65 17.91 -10.57 -14.12
CA GLU A 65 19.36 -10.54 -13.96
C GLU A 65 19.71 -10.80 -12.48
N PRO A 66 20.84 -11.44 -12.16
CA PRO A 66 21.35 -11.49 -10.79
C PRO A 66 21.41 -10.09 -10.15
N ALA A 67 20.93 -9.97 -8.92
CA ALA A 67 20.95 -8.71 -8.20
C ALA A 67 22.33 -8.48 -7.54
N ASP A 68 22.89 -7.28 -7.75
CA ASP A 68 24.11 -6.83 -7.08
C ASP A 68 23.90 -6.72 -5.56
N GLU A 69 24.96 -6.91 -4.78
CA GLU A 69 24.88 -6.85 -3.31
C GLU A 69 24.41 -5.46 -2.81
N GLU A 70 24.81 -4.39 -3.50
CA GLU A 70 24.32 -3.03 -3.22
C GLU A 70 22.81 -2.91 -3.45
N HIS A 71 22.30 -3.54 -4.51
CA HIS A 71 20.89 -3.55 -4.84
C HIS A 71 20.08 -4.35 -3.82
N ILE A 72 20.64 -5.45 -3.30
CA ILE A 72 20.06 -6.24 -2.20
C ILE A 72 20.01 -5.42 -0.91
N MET A 73 21.10 -4.70 -0.58
CA MET A 73 21.13 -3.82 0.59
C MET A 73 20.11 -2.68 0.48
N LEU A 74 19.98 -2.08 -0.71
CA LEU A 74 18.99 -1.07 -1.00
C LEU A 74 17.57 -1.62 -0.83
N ALA A 75 17.30 -2.83 -1.34
CA ALA A 75 15.99 -3.48 -1.23
C ALA A 75 15.56 -3.72 0.21
N ARG A 76 16.52 -4.02 1.10
CA ARG A 76 16.25 -4.19 2.54
C ARG A 76 15.88 -2.88 3.23
N ARG A 77 16.52 -1.77 2.84
CA ARG A 77 16.36 -0.46 3.50
C ARG A 77 15.22 0.35 2.91
N ARG A 78 15.11 0.38 1.58
CA ARG A 78 14.21 1.22 0.79
C ARG A 78 13.59 0.41 -0.36
N PRO A 79 12.55 -0.39 -0.08
CA PRO A 79 11.97 -1.30 -1.06
C PRO A 79 11.32 -0.58 -2.26
N LEU A 80 10.88 0.67 -2.11
CA LEU A 80 10.25 1.44 -3.19
C LEU A 80 11.25 1.89 -4.27
N GLU A 81 12.51 2.14 -3.91
CA GLU A 81 13.54 2.62 -4.84
C GLU A 81 14.07 1.50 -5.76
N VAL A 82 13.82 0.25 -5.40
CA VAL A 82 14.29 -0.94 -6.11
C VAL A 82 13.29 -1.38 -7.19
N LEU A 83 12.13 -0.73 -7.28
CA LEU A 83 11.10 -1.13 -8.24
C LEU A 83 11.54 -0.90 -9.68
N PRO A 84 11.19 -1.83 -10.58
CA PRO A 84 11.54 -1.70 -11.98
C PRO A 84 10.72 -0.61 -12.67
N GLY A 85 9.54 -0.23 -12.16
CA GLY A 85 8.72 0.88 -12.64
C GLY A 85 8.12 1.68 -11.50
N LYS A 86 7.41 2.76 -11.81
CA LYS A 86 6.71 3.56 -10.80
C LYS A 86 5.64 2.69 -10.13
N PRO A 87 5.52 2.72 -8.79
CA PRO A 87 4.41 2.04 -8.12
C PRO A 87 3.10 2.67 -8.60
N LEU A 88 2.07 1.84 -8.78
CA LEU A 88 0.72 2.37 -8.97
C LEU A 88 0.32 3.12 -7.70
N GLU A 89 -0.18 4.35 -7.84
CA GLU A 89 -0.79 5.07 -6.72
C GLU A 89 -2.02 4.27 -6.28
N ASP A 90 -1.89 3.55 -5.16
CA ASP A 90 -3.02 2.89 -4.54
C ASP A 90 -4.07 3.95 -4.19
N GLU A 91 -5.35 3.68 -4.47
CA GLU A 91 -6.45 4.41 -3.84
C GLU A 91 -6.19 4.41 -2.32
N ALA A 92 -6.21 5.60 -1.71
CA ALA A 92 -5.93 5.78 -0.27
C ALA A 92 -6.57 4.64 0.53
N PRO A 93 -5.84 4.02 1.48
CA PRO A 93 -6.28 2.82 2.15
C PRO A 93 -7.73 3.00 2.59
N ARG A 94 -8.65 2.25 1.97
CA ARG A 94 -10.03 2.23 2.46
C ARG A 94 -9.93 1.84 3.90
N GLU A 95 -10.29 2.78 4.77
CA GLU A 95 -10.14 2.69 6.21
C GLU A 95 -10.64 1.29 6.60
N ARG A 96 -9.71 0.39 6.96
CA ARG A 96 -10.07 -0.95 7.43
C ARG A 96 -10.57 -0.80 8.84
N VAL A 97 -11.68 -0.07 9.00
CA VAL A 97 -12.35 0.07 10.27
C VAL A 97 -12.74 -1.33 10.67
N ARG A 98 -12.30 -1.72 11.86
CA ARG A 98 -12.81 -2.91 12.51
C ARG A 98 -14.32 -2.77 12.62
N ASN A 99 -15.03 -3.48 11.75
CA ASN A 99 -16.49 -3.49 11.69
C ASN A 99 -17.14 -3.95 13.00
N ASP A 100 -16.37 -4.48 13.95
CA ASP A 100 -16.77 -4.92 15.28
C ASP A 100 -16.54 -3.86 16.38
N ILE A 101 -15.81 -2.77 16.12
CA ILE A 101 -15.68 -1.67 17.09
C ILE A 101 -17.06 -1.04 17.31
N GLY A 102 -17.53 -1.07 18.57
CA GLY A 102 -18.86 -0.59 18.95
C GLY A 102 -19.99 -1.60 18.78
N LYS A 103 -19.75 -2.77 18.16
CA LYS A 103 -20.76 -3.83 18.05
C LYS A 103 -20.69 -4.77 19.25
N ALA A 104 -21.83 -5.10 19.81
CA ALA A 104 -21.93 -6.12 20.85
C ALA A 104 -21.50 -7.48 20.26
N ARG A 105 -20.54 -8.16 20.89
CA ARG A 105 -20.16 -9.52 20.50
C ARG A 105 -21.39 -10.44 20.64
N PRO A 106 -21.68 -11.32 19.66
CA PRO A 106 -22.75 -12.29 19.81
C PRO A 106 -22.45 -13.19 21.02
N ARG A 107 -23.45 -13.40 21.88
CA ARG A 107 -23.36 -14.30 23.03
C ARG A 107 -23.55 -15.73 22.56
N THR A 108 -22.73 -16.65 23.04
CA THR A 108 -23.07 -18.08 23.03
C THR A 108 -24.28 -18.29 23.94
N VAL A 109 -25.42 -18.70 23.36
CA VAL A 109 -26.63 -19.07 24.09
C VAL A 109 -26.47 -20.50 24.61
N THR A 110 -25.47 -20.73 25.46
CA THR A 110 -25.27 -22.03 26.12
C THR A 110 -24.53 -21.79 27.44
N SER A 111 -25.26 -21.35 28.46
CA SER A 111 -24.99 -21.81 29.81
C SER A 111 -26.11 -22.77 30.15
N THR A 112 -25.77 -24.06 30.27
CA THR A 112 -26.68 -25.15 30.67
C THR A 112 -27.28 -24.92 32.04
N ASP A 113 -26.63 -24.11 32.88
CA ASP A 113 -27.22 -23.56 34.09
C ASP A 113 -27.91 -22.23 33.80
N ARG A 114 -29.19 -22.14 34.12
CA ARG A 114 -30.05 -20.94 34.04
C ARG A 114 -29.64 -19.82 35.02
N ASN A 115 -28.34 -19.70 35.31
CA ASN A 115 -27.83 -18.64 36.17
C ASN A 115 -27.70 -17.35 35.36
N ARG A 116 -28.61 -16.40 35.63
CA ARG A 116 -28.47 -15.02 35.18
C ARG A 116 -27.14 -14.46 35.69
N LEU A 117 -26.29 -14.00 34.77
CA LEU A 117 -25.06 -13.27 35.11
C LEU A 117 -25.39 -12.09 36.04
N LYS A 118 -24.80 -12.07 37.24
CA LYS A 118 -25.06 -11.09 38.31
C LYS A 118 -24.70 -9.63 37.95
N ARG A 119 -24.03 -9.34 36.83
CA ARG A 119 -23.65 -7.97 36.44
C ARG A 119 -23.59 -7.78 34.93
N ARG A 120 -24.11 -6.64 34.45
CA ARG A 120 -23.81 -6.14 33.09
C ARG A 120 -22.32 -5.75 33.07
N MET A 121 -21.49 -6.51 32.36
CA MET A 121 -20.12 -6.06 32.07
C MET A 121 -20.18 -4.88 31.10
N ARG A 122 -19.98 -3.68 31.64
CA ARG A 122 -19.70 -2.46 30.87
C ARG A 122 -18.19 -2.45 30.63
N GLY A 123 -17.75 -2.95 29.48
CA GLY A 123 -16.37 -2.74 29.01
C GLY A 123 -16.06 -1.25 28.90
N ALA A 124 -14.83 -0.87 28.55
CA ALA A 124 -14.45 0.54 28.44
C ALA A 124 -15.44 1.34 27.55
N ILE A 125 -16.13 2.31 28.15
CA ILE A 125 -17.09 3.23 27.53
C ILE A 125 -16.49 4.65 27.47
N SER A 126 -15.17 4.80 27.41
CA SER A 126 -14.60 6.12 27.19
C SER A 126 -14.98 6.59 25.78
N LYS A 127 -15.37 7.86 25.66
CA LYS A 127 -15.53 8.51 24.35
C LYS A 127 -14.18 8.52 23.64
N LYS A 128 -14.21 8.52 22.30
CA LYS A 128 -13.00 8.77 21.49
C LYS A 128 -12.40 10.10 21.96
N VAL A 129 -11.16 10.06 22.46
CA VAL A 129 -10.36 11.26 22.67
C VAL A 129 -9.81 11.62 21.31
N ILE A 130 -10.27 12.74 20.76
CA ILE A 130 -9.62 13.43 19.64
C ILE A 130 -8.59 14.33 20.32
N ILE A 131 -7.32 14.23 19.93
CA ILE A 131 -6.27 15.09 20.47
C ILE A 131 -6.36 16.38 19.66
N ASP A 132 -6.64 17.51 20.32
CA ASP A 132 -6.88 18.83 19.71
C ASP A 132 -5.60 19.48 19.11
N SER A 133 -4.54 18.71 18.85
CA SER A 133 -3.28 19.24 18.29
C SER A 133 -3.39 19.70 16.83
N ASP A 134 -4.54 19.50 16.18
CA ASP A 134 -4.76 19.88 14.77
C ASP A 134 -5.65 21.14 14.62
N LEU A 135 -6.07 21.78 15.72
CA LEU A 135 -6.93 22.98 15.67
C LEU A 135 -6.16 24.32 15.75
N GLU A 136 -4.90 24.33 16.18
CA GLU A 136 -4.15 25.58 16.39
C GLU A 136 -3.48 26.17 15.13
N ASP A 137 -3.28 25.38 14.05
CA ASP A 137 -2.55 25.86 12.87
C ASP A 137 -3.38 26.72 11.89
N ASN A 138 -4.71 26.78 12.05
CA ASN A 138 -5.57 27.48 11.09
C ASN A 138 -5.92 28.93 11.49
N GLU A 139 -5.57 29.39 12.70
CA GLU A 139 -5.95 30.74 13.15
C GLU A 139 -4.85 31.80 12.89
N ILE A 140 -3.59 31.39 12.73
CA ILE A 140 -2.46 32.33 12.54
C ILE A 140 -2.44 32.98 11.14
N ARG A 141 -3.09 32.38 10.13
CA ARG A 141 -3.07 32.93 8.75
C ARG A 141 -4.05 34.08 8.50
N ARG A 142 -5.04 34.33 9.38
CA ARG A 142 -6.08 35.35 9.13
C ARG A 142 -5.83 36.71 9.76
N GLU A 143 -4.79 36.84 10.59
CA GLU A 143 -4.46 38.10 11.27
C GLU A 143 -3.44 38.98 10.51
N ALA A 144 -2.87 38.49 9.40
CA ALA A 144 -1.89 39.22 8.59
C ALA A 144 -2.47 40.10 7.45
N GLU A 145 -3.80 40.14 7.26
CA GLU A 145 -4.46 40.87 6.16
C GLU A 145 -5.48 41.94 6.63
N ARG A 146 -5.12 42.76 7.63
CA ARG A 146 -5.81 44.05 7.82
C ARG A 146 -4.87 45.20 7.44
N PRO A 147 -5.04 45.83 6.26
CA PRO A 147 -4.44 47.13 6.01
C PRO A 147 -5.08 48.18 6.92
N GLY A 148 -4.22 48.99 7.54
CA GLY A 148 -4.57 50.01 8.52
C GLY A 148 -5.53 51.08 7.99
N ALA A 149 -6.33 51.60 8.92
CA ALA A 149 -7.00 52.90 8.82
C ALA A 149 -6.23 53.89 9.69
#